data_AF-A0A1H3W727-F1
#
_entry.id   AF-A0A1H3W727-F1
#
_cell.length_a   1.000
_cell.length_b   1.000
_cell.length_c   1.000
_cell.angle_alpha   90.00
_cell.angle_beta   90.00
_cell.angle_gamma   90.00
#
_symmetry.space_group_name_H-M   'P 1'
#
loop_
_entity.id
_entity.type
_entity.pdbx_description
1 polymer ?
#
loop_
_entity_poly.entity_id
_entity_poly.type
_entity_poly.pdbx_seq_one_letter_code
_entity_poly.pdbx_strand_id
1 'polypeptide(L)'
;MSKMNFSMLFNLKKPQRQLINSLFIKLILIPIVLFIGMFSTEHIEYGALWQPVVLSIVLIVVGISMEKMVLSKETLGASVFMDFIVSLLIILALSNWFPNAMVTFIGAFTLAVVLGTSEYFLHRFLLALRNKSNSVSIEP
;
A
#
# COMPACT_ATOMS: atom_id res chain seq x y z
N MET A 1 38.48 7.79 -15.63
CA MET A 1 37.61 7.78 -14.44
C MET A 1 36.34 8.55 -14.80
N SER A 2 35.28 7.82 -15.19
CA SER A 2 34.04 8.40 -15.75
C SER A 2 33.22 9.07 -14.64
N LYS A 3 32.97 10.38 -14.76
CA LYS A 3 32.08 11.10 -13.84
C LYS A 3 30.64 10.64 -14.12
N MET A 4 30.15 9.73 -13.31
CA MET A 4 28.75 9.32 -13.33
C MET A 4 27.90 10.55 -12.96
N ASN A 5 27.14 11.06 -13.92
CA ASN A 5 26.39 12.29 -13.83
C ASN A 5 25.13 12.04 -12.97
N PHE A 6 25.16 12.48 -11.70
CA PHE A 6 24.09 12.28 -10.70
C PHE A 6 22.72 12.85 -11.15
N SER A 7 22.72 13.73 -12.15
CA SER A 7 21.52 14.30 -12.78
C SER A 7 20.65 13.27 -13.52
N MET A 8 21.17 12.09 -13.87
CA MET A 8 20.35 11.00 -14.44
C MET A 8 19.46 10.30 -13.41
N LEU A 9 19.73 10.41 -12.11
CA LEU A 9 18.93 9.77 -11.06
C LEU A 9 17.57 10.46 -10.79
N PHE A 10 17.38 11.68 -11.27
CA PHE A 10 16.17 12.49 -10.99
C PHE A 10 15.29 12.78 -12.20
N ASN A 11 15.58 12.19 -13.36
CA ASN A 11 14.73 12.31 -14.55
C ASN A 11 13.72 11.15 -14.64
N LEU A 12 12.92 10.98 -13.58
CA LEU A 12 11.89 9.95 -13.52
C LEU A 12 10.71 10.34 -14.41
N LYS A 13 10.35 9.46 -15.36
CA LYS A 13 9.15 9.62 -16.20
C LYS A 13 7.93 9.80 -15.28
N LYS A 14 6.96 10.67 -15.64
CA LYS A 14 5.72 10.94 -14.87
C LYS A 14 5.05 9.71 -14.21
N PRO A 15 4.95 8.51 -14.82
CA PRO A 15 4.40 7.32 -14.14
C PRO A 15 5.23 6.81 -12.95
N GLN A 16 6.56 6.92 -12.99
CA GLN A 16 7.44 6.44 -11.92
C GLN A 16 7.33 7.27 -10.64
N ARG A 17 7.03 8.57 -10.75
CA ARG A 17 6.84 9.45 -9.58
C ARG A 17 5.59 9.07 -8.76
N GLN A 18 4.54 8.55 -9.40
CA GLN A 18 3.30 8.15 -8.69
C GLN A 18 3.52 6.91 -7.84
N LEU A 19 4.19 5.90 -8.39
CA LEU A 19 4.55 4.68 -7.69
C LEU A 19 5.44 4.96 -6.47
N ILE A 20 6.40 5.87 -6.60
CA ILE A 20 7.28 6.24 -5.48
C ILE A 20 6.48 6.91 -4.36
N ASN A 21 5.60 7.85 -4.68
CA ASN A 21 4.77 8.51 -3.67
C ASN A 21 3.83 7.51 -2.97
N SER A 22 3.22 6.60 -3.74
CA SER A 22 2.39 5.52 -3.20
C SER A 22 3.18 4.63 -2.25
N LEU A 23 4.38 4.20 -2.66
CA LEU A 23 5.29 3.39 -1.85
C LEU A 23 5.60 4.06 -0.51
N PHE A 24 5.96 5.35 -0.50
CA PHE A 24 6.28 6.06 0.74
C PHE A 24 5.08 6.12 1.69
N ILE A 25 3.87 6.36 1.18
CA ILE A 25 2.68 6.41 2.02
C ILE A 25 2.35 5.01 2.54
N LYS A 26 2.35 3.98 1.69
CA LYS A 26 2.10 2.58 2.07
C LYS A 26 3.11 2.07 3.11
N LEU A 27 4.38 2.49 2.99
CA LEU A 27 5.45 2.11 3.93
C LEU A 27 5.18 2.56 5.36
N ILE A 28 4.43 3.65 5.55
CA ILE A 28 4.06 4.17 6.87
C ILE A 28 2.68 3.66 7.26
N LEU A 29 1.71 3.76 6.35
CA LEU A 29 0.31 3.46 6.58
C LEU A 29 0.07 1.98 6.93
N ILE A 30 0.62 1.05 6.14
CA ILE A 30 0.34 -0.38 6.31
C ILE A 30 0.84 -0.90 7.67
N PRO A 31 2.10 -0.65 8.09
CA PRO A 31 2.54 -1.04 9.43
C PRO A 31 1.67 -0.44 10.53
N ILE A 32 1.35 0.86 10.45
CA ILE A 32 0.52 1.53 11.47
C ILE A 32 -0.83 0.84 11.61
N VAL A 33 -1.52 0.55 10.51
CA VAL A 33 -2.82 -0.12 10.54
C VAL A 33 -2.73 -1.51 11.19
N LEU A 34 -1.69 -2.29 10.85
CA LEU A 34 -1.49 -3.62 11.44
C LEU A 34 -1.16 -3.55 12.93
N PHE A 35 -0.32 -2.61 13.35
CA PHE A 35 0.01 -2.39 14.77
C PHE A 35 -1.21 -1.93 15.56
N ILE A 36 -2.02 -1.02 15.03
CA ILE A 36 -3.28 -0.62 15.67
C ILE A 36 -4.21 -1.82 15.78
N GLY A 37 -4.35 -2.61 14.71
CA GLY A 37 -5.19 -3.81 14.73
C GLY A 37 -4.79 -4.82 15.79
N MET A 38 -3.48 -5.05 15.95
CA MET A 38 -2.91 -5.92 16.99
C MET A 38 -3.34 -5.53 18.41
N PHE A 39 -3.51 -4.23 18.70
CA PHE A 39 -3.92 -3.75 20.03
C PHE A 39 -5.42 -3.47 20.16
N SER A 40 -6.16 -3.48 19.04
CA SER A 40 -7.54 -3.01 19.02
C SER A 40 -8.58 -4.12 19.20
N THR A 41 -8.25 -5.38 18.89
CA THR A 41 -9.24 -6.47 18.88
C THR A 41 -8.64 -7.79 19.31
N GLU A 42 -9.43 -8.64 19.97
CA GLU A 42 -9.10 -10.04 20.28
C GLU A 42 -9.07 -10.93 19.01
N HIS A 43 -9.47 -10.39 17.86
CA HIS A 43 -9.52 -11.09 16.58
C HIS A 43 -8.19 -11.08 15.82
N ILE A 44 -7.20 -10.33 16.30
CA ILE A 44 -5.89 -10.11 15.68
C ILE A 44 -4.83 -10.25 16.76
N GLU A 45 -4.25 -11.45 16.88
CA GLU A 45 -3.21 -11.75 17.85
C GLU A 45 -1.89 -12.07 17.11
N TYR A 46 -0.85 -11.31 17.41
CA TYR A 46 0.51 -11.59 16.97
C TYR A 46 1.38 -11.88 18.19
N GLY A 47 1.96 -13.08 18.26
CA GLY A 47 2.85 -13.47 19.36
C GLY A 47 4.17 -12.71 19.40
N ALA A 48 4.54 -11.99 18.34
CA ALA A 48 5.73 -11.14 18.32
C ALA A 48 5.59 -9.93 17.38
N LEU A 49 6.22 -8.81 17.75
CA LEU A 49 6.16 -7.56 16.98
C LEU A 49 6.76 -7.65 15.58
N TRP A 50 7.63 -8.63 15.31
CA TRP A 50 8.21 -8.81 13.97
C TRP A 50 7.20 -9.39 12.97
N GLN A 51 6.15 -10.08 13.42
CA GLN A 51 5.15 -10.70 12.56
C GLN A 51 4.33 -9.67 11.76
N PRO A 52 3.74 -8.62 12.38
CA PRO A 52 3.06 -7.57 11.63
C PRO A 52 4.03 -6.75 10.75
N VAL A 53 5.31 -6.66 11.12
CA VAL A 53 6.35 -6.03 10.27
C VAL A 53 6.57 -6.83 9.00
N VAL A 54 6.78 -8.14 9.09
CA VAL A 54 6.95 -9.02 7.91
C VAL A 54 5.69 -9.00 7.04
N LEU A 55 4.51 -9.10 7.66
CA LEU A 55 3.24 -8.99 6.94
C LEU A 55 3.11 -7.65 6.20
N SER A 56 3.48 -6.54 6.84
CA SER A 56 3.43 -5.21 6.21
C SER A 56 4.31 -5.14 4.97
N ILE A 57 5.52 -5.72 5.02
CA ILE A 57 6.46 -5.73 3.90
C ILE A 57 5.84 -6.51 2.73
N VAL A 58 5.27 -7.68 2.99
CA VAL A 58 4.60 -8.49 1.96
C VAL A 58 3.43 -7.72 1.32
N LEU A 59 2.57 -7.11 2.13
CA LEU A 59 1.45 -6.32 1.65
C LEU A 59 1.90 -5.11 0.83
N ILE A 60 2.96 -4.41 1.23
CA ILE A 60 3.53 -3.28 0.47
C ILE A 60 4.02 -3.76 -0.90
N VAL A 61 4.80 -4.84 -0.95
CA VAL A 61 5.36 -5.37 -2.20
C VAL A 61 4.25 -5.83 -3.15
N VAL A 62 3.25 -6.55 -2.63
CA VAL A 62 2.12 -7.01 -3.44
C VAL A 62 1.26 -5.84 -3.90
N GLY A 63 0.95 -4.89 -3.01
CA GLY A 63 0.16 -3.71 -3.34
C GLY A 63 0.81 -2.85 -4.44
N ILE A 64 2.12 -2.63 -4.39
CA ILE A 64 2.85 -1.91 -5.45
C ILE A 64 2.85 -2.70 -6.76
N SER A 65 2.95 -4.03 -6.68
CA SER A 65 2.89 -4.89 -7.87
C SER A 65 1.53 -4.80 -8.54
N MET A 66 0.45 -4.82 -7.75
CA MET A 66 -0.92 -4.66 -8.26
C MET A 66 -1.18 -3.25 -8.79
N GLU A 67 -0.68 -2.22 -8.12
CA GLU A 67 -0.74 -0.85 -8.62
C GLU A 67 -0.06 -0.75 -10.00
N LYS A 68 1.09 -1.39 -10.21
CA LYS A 68 1.74 -1.40 -11.53
C LYS A 68 0.94 -2.15 -12.60
N MET A 69 0.22 -3.21 -12.23
CA MET A 69 -0.50 -4.09 -13.16
C MET A 69 -1.92 -3.60 -13.48
N VAL A 70 -2.62 -3.05 -12.50
CA VAL A 70 -4.06 -2.79 -12.53
C VAL A 70 -4.38 -1.30 -12.63
N LEU A 71 -3.46 -0.40 -12.22
CA LEU A 71 -3.75 1.02 -12.15
C LEU A 71 -3.80 1.68 -13.54
N SER A 72 -5.01 1.81 -14.07
CA SER A 72 -5.36 2.75 -15.13
C SER A 72 -6.33 3.78 -14.56
N LYS A 73 -6.40 4.99 -15.15
CA LYS A 73 -7.31 6.04 -14.65
C LYS A 73 -8.78 5.59 -14.61
N GLU A 74 -9.14 4.61 -15.42
CA GLU A 74 -10.50 4.10 -15.59
C GLU A 74 -10.81 2.92 -14.65
N THR A 75 -9.79 2.30 -14.04
CA THR A 75 -9.94 1.09 -13.23
C THR A 75 -9.78 1.31 -11.73
N LEU A 76 -9.89 2.56 -11.24
CA LEU A 76 -9.61 2.89 -9.84
C LEU A 76 -10.45 2.06 -8.85
N GLY A 77 -11.75 1.90 -9.12
CA GLY A 77 -12.64 1.07 -8.29
C GLY A 77 -12.25 -0.41 -8.30
N ALA A 78 -11.93 -0.95 -9.49
CA ALA A 78 -11.51 -2.34 -9.64
C ALA A 78 -10.15 -2.59 -8.96
N SER A 79 -9.22 -1.64 -9.04
CA SER A 79 -7.91 -1.71 -8.37
C SER A 79 -8.07 -1.78 -6.86
N VAL A 80 -8.88 -0.90 -6.26
CA VAL A 80 -9.13 -0.90 -4.81
C VAL A 80 -9.80 -2.20 -4.37
N PHE A 81 -10.75 -2.71 -5.16
CA PHE A 81 -11.42 -3.97 -4.84
C PHE A 81 -10.44 -5.16 -4.88
N MET A 82 -9.56 -5.21 -5.88
CA MET A 82 -8.50 -6.23 -5.95
C MET A 82 -7.52 -6.10 -4.78
N ASP A 83 -7.09 -4.89 -4.44
CA ASP A 83 -6.25 -4.60 -3.27
C ASP A 83 -6.89 -5.07 -1.98
N PHE A 84 -8.19 -4.86 -1.82
CA PHE A 84 -8.97 -5.35 -0.68
C PHE A 84 -8.95 -6.89 -0.61
N ILE A 85 -9.33 -7.58 -1.70
CA ILE A 85 -9.42 -9.04 -1.73
C ILE A 85 -8.05 -9.68 -1.49
N VAL A 86 -7.01 -9.19 -2.14
CA VAL A 86 -5.66 -9.75 -1.99
C VAL A 86 -5.12 -9.45 -0.60
N SER A 87 -5.34 -8.26 -0.04
CA SER A 87 -4.96 -7.96 1.35
C SER A 87 -5.68 -8.87 2.33
N LEU A 88 -6.98 -9.09 2.16
CA LEU A 88 -7.77 -10.01 2.98
C LEU A 88 -7.18 -11.43 2.96
N LEU A 89 -6.91 -11.96 1.77
CA LEU A 89 -6.35 -13.30 1.60
C LEU A 89 -4.95 -13.40 2.20
N ILE A 90 -4.08 -12.41 1.98
CA ILE A 90 -2.72 -12.40 2.52
C ILE A 90 -2.75 -12.31 4.04
N ILE A 91 -3.53 -11.41 4.63
CA ILE A 91 -3.62 -11.28 6.09
C ILE A 91 -4.14 -12.59 6.69
N LEU A 92 -5.20 -13.18 6.11
CA LEU A 92 -5.75 -14.42 6.63
C LEU A 92 -4.77 -15.59 6.49
N ALA A 93 -4.12 -15.76 5.34
CA ALA A 93 -3.24 -16.90 5.12
C ALA A 93 -1.88 -16.73 5.82
N LEU A 94 -1.22 -15.58 5.63
CA LEU A 94 0.14 -15.37 6.12
C LEU A 94 0.17 -15.17 7.63
N SER A 95 -0.80 -14.45 8.22
CA SER A 95 -0.80 -14.26 9.68
C SER A 95 -0.99 -15.57 10.42
N ASN A 96 -1.87 -16.46 9.95
CA ASN A 96 -2.08 -17.78 10.56
C ASN A 96 -0.99 -18.80 10.21
N TRP A 97 -0.06 -18.46 9.31
CA TRP A 97 1.14 -19.27 9.06
C TRP A 97 2.26 -18.98 10.07
N PHE A 98 2.24 -17.81 10.73
CA PHE A 98 3.22 -17.49 11.75
C PHE A 98 3.00 -18.30 13.04
N PRO A 99 4.09 -18.68 13.75
CA PRO A 99 3.97 -19.39 15.02
C PRO A 99 3.39 -18.47 16.10
N ASN A 100 2.46 -18.97 16.90
CA ASN A 100 1.81 -18.22 17.99
C ASN A 100 1.14 -16.91 17.52
N ALA A 101 0.64 -16.88 16.28
CA ALA A 101 -0.20 -15.81 15.78
C ALA A 101 -1.56 -16.38 15.38
N MET A 102 -2.62 -15.64 15.63
CA MET A 102 -3.98 -16.01 15.27
C MET A 102 -4.70 -14.78 14.76
N VAL A 103 -5.12 -14.82 13.49
CA VAL A 103 -5.96 -13.77 12.91
C VAL A 103 -7.21 -14.41 12.37
N THR A 104 -8.34 -14.10 12.99
CA THR A 104 -9.63 -14.63 12.54
C THR A 104 -10.05 -14.01 11.21
N PHE A 105 -11.02 -14.62 10.54
CA PHE A 105 -11.61 -14.03 9.32
C PHE A 105 -12.14 -12.60 9.57
N ILE A 106 -12.78 -12.37 10.72
CA ILE A 106 -13.31 -11.04 11.10
C ILE A 106 -12.18 -10.03 11.27
N GLY A 107 -11.08 -10.42 11.92
CA GLY A 107 -9.89 -9.58 12.07
C GLY A 107 -9.25 -9.24 10.73
N ALA A 108 -9.05 -10.25 9.87
CA ALA A 108 -8.51 -10.05 8.53
C ALA A 108 -9.41 -9.17 7.66
N PHE A 109 -10.73 -9.38 7.71
CA PHE A 109 -11.72 -8.57 7.01
C PHE A 109 -11.67 -7.10 7.47
N THR A 110 -11.64 -6.87 8.78
CA THR A 110 -11.58 -5.51 9.34
C THR A 110 -10.31 -4.78 8.90
N LEU A 111 -9.15 -5.43 8.99
CA LEU A 111 -7.88 -4.87 8.52
C LEU A 111 -7.92 -4.59 7.02
N ALA A 112 -8.41 -5.53 6.21
CA ALA A 112 -8.51 -5.36 4.77
C ALA A 112 -9.44 -4.20 4.40
N VAL A 113 -10.56 -4.02 5.09
CA VAL A 113 -11.47 -2.86 4.87
C VAL A 113 -10.76 -1.54 5.18
N VAL A 114 -10.05 -1.47 6.31
CA VAL A 114 -9.30 -0.25 6.68
C VAL A 114 -8.21 0.05 5.65
N LEU A 115 -7.46 -0.97 5.22
CA LEU A 115 -6.41 -0.82 4.21
C LEU A 115 -6.99 -0.41 2.85
N GLY A 116 -8.03 -1.10 2.36
CA GLY A 116 -8.68 -0.79 1.08
C GLY A 116 -9.33 0.60 1.07
N THR A 117 -9.94 1.02 2.18
CA THR A 117 -10.48 2.38 2.31
C THR A 117 -9.35 3.42 2.27
N SER A 118 -8.25 3.16 2.98
CA SER A 118 -7.09 4.04 2.96
C SER A 118 -6.45 4.12 1.56
N GLU A 119 -6.42 3.01 0.84
CA GLU A 119 -5.94 2.92 -0.54
C GLU A 119 -6.79 3.76 -1.50
N TYR A 120 -8.12 3.70 -1.36
CA TYR A 120 -9.02 4.52 -2.15
C TYR A 120 -8.73 6.03 -1.98
N PHE A 121 -8.52 6.47 -0.73
CA PHE A 121 -8.14 7.86 -0.47
C PHE A 121 -6.76 8.20 -1.03
N LEU A 122 -5.78 7.29 -0.91
CA LEU A 122 -4.44 7.47 -1.45
C LEU A 122 -4.48 7.66 -2.97
N HIS A 123 -5.17 6.79 -3.71
CA HIS A 123 -5.30 6.93 -5.16
C HIS A 123 -5.99 8.25 -5.53
N ARG A 124 -7.07 8.63 -4.85
CA ARG A 124 -7.77 9.89 -5.11
C ARG A 124 -6.87 11.11 -4.84
N PHE A 125 -6.08 11.06 -3.77
CA PHE A 125 -5.13 12.11 -3.41
C PHE A 125 -4.02 12.26 -4.45
N LEU A 126 -3.42 11.15 -4.90
CA LEU A 126 -2.39 11.17 -5.95
C LEU A 126 -2.93 11.70 -7.29
N LEU A 127 -4.17 11.36 -7.65
CA LEU A 127 -4.84 11.91 -8.84
C LEU A 127 -5.04 13.43 -8.73
N ALA A 128 -5.47 13.92 -7.58
CA ALA A 128 -5.65 15.35 -7.33
C ALA A 128 -4.32 16.13 -7.44
N LEU A 129 -3.24 15.62 -6.83
CA LEU A 129 -1.91 16.21 -6.93
C LEU A 129 -1.40 16.28 -8.38
N ARG A 130 -1.65 15.24 -9.18
CA ARG A 130 -1.28 15.20 -10.59
C ARG A 130 -1.99 16.28 -11.40
N ASN A 131 -3.29 16.48 -11.18
CA ASN A 131 -4.06 17.47 -11.92
C ASN A 131 -3.57 18.89 -11.62
N LYS A 132 -3.26 19.20 -10.35
CA LYS A 132 -2.68 20.49 -9.94
C LYS A 132 -1.30 20.74 -10.54
N SER A 133 -0.44 19.72 -10.61
CA SER A 133 0.88 19.88 -11.25
C SER A 133 0.80 20.17 -12.75
N ASN A 134 -0.21 19.64 -13.45
CA ASN A 134 -0.37 19.88 -14.88
C ASN A 134 -0.94 21.28 -15.18
N SER A 135 -1.78 21.87 -14.31
CA SER A 135 -2.32 23.22 -14.52
C SER A 135 -1.26 24.30 -14.30
N VAL A 136 -0.35 24.12 -13.34
CA VAL A 136 0.76 25.06 -13.08
C VAL A 136 1.77 25.08 -14.24
N SER A 137 1.92 23.98 -15.00
CA SER A 137 2.75 23.96 -16.21
C SER A 137 2.10 24.60 -17.45
N ILE A 138 0.86 25.09 -17.33
CA ILE A 138 0.10 25.71 -18.42
C ILE A 138 -0.06 27.23 -18.22
N GLU A 139 0.21 27.76 -17.02
CA GLU A 139 0.29 29.21 -16.80
C GLU A 139 1.71 29.72 -17.18
N PRO A 140 1.83 30.63 -18.17
CA PRO A 140 3.11 31.19 -18.63
C PRO A 140 3.73 32.20 -17.65
#